data_AF-A0A1Y2WQ84-F1
#
_entry.id   AF-A0A1Y2WQ84-F1
#
_cell.length_a   1.000
_cell.length_b   1.000
_cell.length_c   1.000
_cell.angle_alpha   90.00
_cell.angle_beta   90.00
_cell.angle_gamma   90.00
#
_symmetry.space_group_name_H-M   'P 1'
#
loop_
_entity.id
_entity.type
_entity.pdbx_description
1 polymer ?
#
loop_
_entity_poly.entity_id
_entity_poly.type
_entity_poly.pdbx_seq_one_letter_code
_entity_poly.pdbx_strand_id
1 'polypeptide(L)'
;MHPSEPIILAALSLYRTYIGTHNHRAFSAIILDIDAADPDDPDLFESDEELEEARLEFTLRLIGDGHDTRPPITHPSDVLTHWEALAPQLALDGASVYHDASWRNEMRDIYTRGVIRGLNERCSNTVTAWEFPSDLAVVLQHVDSLEGPGWYKYRKDYESVIFFEGWVRDGGAGDLMEETALGRARTAGEIIDRTVGLGEDRPRGTAREQQGWSWRYVACLGQFGTHVFENVVELLEWYKSYGEPREEDWGVSAEEVFQA
;
A
#
# COMPACT_ATOMS: atom_id res chain seq x y z
N MET A 1 11.08 -17.10 14.86
CA MET A 1 10.39 -18.32 14.38
C MET A 1 9.55 -17.87 13.21
N HIS A 2 9.72 -18.45 12.02
CA HIS A 2 8.91 -18.04 10.87
C HIS A 2 7.45 -18.47 11.08
N PRO A 3 6.48 -17.56 10.92
CA PRO A 3 5.07 -17.89 11.07
C PRO A 3 4.67 -18.90 9.99
N SER A 4 3.78 -19.83 10.35
CA SER A 4 3.20 -20.75 9.36
C SER A 4 2.21 -20.02 8.45
N GLU A 5 1.96 -20.56 7.27
CA GLU A 5 1.00 -20.00 6.31
C GLU A 5 -0.36 -19.67 6.93
N PRO A 6 -1.01 -20.55 7.74
CA PRO A 6 -2.28 -20.19 8.39
C PRO A 6 -2.19 -18.97 9.32
N ILE A 7 -1.06 -18.76 9.98
CA ILE A 7 -0.85 -17.59 10.85
C ILE A 7 -0.70 -16.32 10.00
N ILE A 8 0.01 -16.41 8.88
CA ILE A 8 0.19 -15.28 7.95
C ILE A 8 -1.16 -14.87 7.35
N LEU A 9 -1.97 -15.85 6.89
CA LEU A 9 -3.28 -15.58 6.34
C LEU A 9 -4.26 -15.01 7.37
N ALA A 10 -4.20 -15.49 8.61
CA ALA A 10 -4.98 -14.92 9.71
C ALA A 10 -4.56 -13.46 9.99
N ALA A 11 -3.26 -13.17 10.03
CA ALA A 11 -2.75 -11.82 10.22
C ALA A 11 -3.16 -10.87 9.07
N LEU A 12 -3.07 -11.33 7.82
CA LEU A 12 -3.52 -10.58 6.65
C LEU A 12 -5.03 -10.32 6.67
N SER A 13 -5.84 -11.30 7.10
CA SER A 13 -7.28 -11.11 7.25
C SER A 13 -7.62 -10.11 8.35
N LEU A 14 -6.92 -10.15 9.49
CA LEU A 14 -7.08 -9.18 10.57
C LEU A 14 -6.67 -7.78 10.13
N TYR A 15 -5.56 -7.67 9.40
CA TYR A 15 -5.10 -6.43 8.77
C TYR A 15 -6.22 -5.83 7.91
N ARG A 16 -6.74 -6.62 6.95
CA ARG A 16 -7.76 -6.14 6.02
C ARG A 16 -9.05 -5.74 6.71
N THR A 17 -9.47 -6.51 7.71
CA THR A 17 -10.66 -6.21 8.51
C THR A 17 -10.49 -4.90 9.28
N TYR A 18 -9.31 -4.68 9.87
CA TYR A 18 -9.01 -3.45 10.60
C TYR A 18 -9.08 -2.23 9.68
N ILE A 19 -8.33 -2.26 8.57
CA ILE A 19 -8.29 -1.16 7.60
C ILE A 19 -9.66 -0.92 6.99
N GLY A 20 -10.35 -1.96 6.53
CA GLY A 20 -11.69 -1.83 5.97
C GLY A 20 -12.70 -1.26 6.97
N THR A 21 -12.61 -1.62 8.24
CA THR A 21 -13.48 -1.05 9.29
C THR A 21 -13.16 0.42 9.54
N HIS A 22 -11.87 0.77 9.64
CA HIS A 22 -11.44 2.15 9.85
C HIS A 22 -11.86 3.03 8.66
N ASN A 23 -11.55 2.61 7.44
CA ASN A 23 -11.87 3.35 6.23
C ASN A 23 -13.39 3.46 6.02
N HIS A 24 -14.18 2.44 6.35
CA HIS A 24 -15.64 2.56 6.30
C HIS A 24 -16.14 3.69 7.19
N ARG A 25 -15.60 3.83 8.41
CA ARG A 25 -15.99 4.92 9.34
C ARG A 25 -15.57 6.28 8.80
N ALA A 26 -14.34 6.39 8.29
CA ALA A 26 -13.87 7.62 7.67
C ALA A 26 -14.77 8.02 6.50
N PHE A 27 -15.01 7.12 5.53
CA PHE A 27 -15.88 7.38 4.39
C PHE A 27 -17.33 7.68 4.80
N SER A 28 -17.82 7.12 5.92
CA SER A 28 -19.15 7.45 6.44
C SER A 28 -19.26 8.92 6.88
N ALA A 29 -18.19 9.50 7.43
CA ALA A 29 -18.15 10.92 7.79
C ALA A 29 -17.91 11.79 6.55
N ILE A 30 -16.94 11.41 5.71
CA ILE A 30 -16.54 12.17 4.52
C ILE A 30 -17.69 12.30 3.51
N ILE A 31 -18.39 11.21 3.21
CA ILE A 31 -19.48 11.24 2.22
C ILE A 31 -20.64 12.09 2.73
N LEU A 32 -20.89 12.09 4.05
CA LEU A 32 -21.87 12.99 4.64
C LEU A 32 -21.49 14.46 4.40
N ASP A 33 -20.23 14.81 4.60
CA ASP A 33 -19.72 16.17 4.34
C ASP A 33 -19.80 16.55 2.85
N ILE A 34 -19.49 15.61 1.94
CA ILE A 34 -19.59 15.82 0.49
C ILE A 34 -21.04 16.04 0.05
N ASP A 35 -21.96 15.21 0.52
CA ASP A 35 -23.38 15.30 0.19
C ASP A 35 -24.00 16.60 0.74
N ALA A 36 -23.48 17.11 1.87
CA ALA A 36 -23.94 18.34 2.51
C ALA A 36 -23.19 19.61 2.06
N ALA A 37 -22.12 19.48 1.27
CA ALA A 37 -21.30 20.60 0.84
C ALA A 37 -22.07 21.47 -0.17
N ASP A 38 -22.19 22.77 0.10
CA ASP A 38 -22.74 23.75 -0.86
C ASP A 38 -21.65 24.77 -1.25
N PRO A 39 -21.57 25.19 -2.52
CA PRO A 39 -20.59 26.15 -2.97
C PRO A 39 -20.85 27.53 -2.34
N ASP A 40 -19.77 28.25 -1.99
CA ASP A 40 -19.85 29.61 -1.46
C ASP A 40 -20.43 30.60 -2.49
N ASP A 41 -20.20 30.35 -3.78
CA ASP A 41 -20.80 31.08 -4.89
C ASP A 41 -22.02 30.31 -5.42
N PRO A 42 -23.26 30.81 -5.21
CA PRO A 42 -24.47 30.13 -5.66
C PRO A 42 -24.61 30.07 -7.20
N ASP A 43 -23.84 30.89 -7.93
CA ASP A 43 -23.84 30.92 -9.39
C ASP A 43 -22.63 30.12 -9.97
N LEU A 44 -21.91 29.35 -9.14
CA LEU A 44 -20.74 28.56 -9.58
C LEU A 44 -21.10 27.50 -10.62
N PHE A 45 -22.30 26.91 -10.52
CA PHE A 45 -22.79 25.86 -11.41
C PHE A 45 -24.06 26.33 -12.13
N GLU A 46 -24.20 25.97 -13.40
CA GLU A 46 -25.38 26.30 -14.21
C GLU A 46 -26.58 25.39 -13.90
N SER A 47 -26.34 24.25 -13.24
CA SER A 47 -27.39 23.29 -12.89
C SER A 47 -27.05 22.41 -11.67
N ASP A 48 -28.08 21.81 -11.07
CA ASP A 48 -27.92 20.80 -10.01
C ASP A 48 -27.14 19.56 -10.50
N GLU A 49 -27.19 19.24 -11.80
CA GLU A 49 -26.45 18.11 -12.37
C GLU A 49 -24.93 18.36 -12.32
N GLU A 50 -24.48 19.56 -12.64
CA GLU A 50 -23.06 19.95 -12.56
C GLU A 50 -22.57 19.96 -11.10
N LEU A 51 -23.42 20.38 -10.16
CA LEU A 51 -23.13 20.32 -8.72
C LEU A 51 -22.92 18.87 -8.25
N GLU A 52 -23.81 17.96 -8.65
CA GLU A 52 -23.68 16.53 -8.34
C GLU A 52 -22.47 15.89 -9.03
N GLU A 53 -22.16 16.28 -10.27
CA GLU A 53 -20.97 15.84 -10.98
C GLU A 53 -19.68 16.27 -10.26
N ALA A 54 -19.62 17.49 -9.72
CA ALA A 54 -18.47 17.96 -8.94
C ALA A 54 -18.28 17.16 -7.65
N ARG A 55 -19.36 16.87 -6.91
CA ARG A 55 -19.33 16.00 -5.72
C ARG A 55 -18.85 14.59 -6.07
N LEU A 56 -19.32 14.05 -7.19
CA LEU A 56 -18.89 12.74 -7.70
C LEU A 56 -17.41 12.77 -8.10
N GLU A 57 -16.96 13.76 -8.86
CA GLU A 57 -15.56 13.88 -9.29
C GLU A 57 -14.63 13.96 -8.08
N PHE A 58 -14.98 14.77 -7.07
CA PHE A 58 -14.26 14.83 -5.82
C PHE A 58 -14.19 13.44 -5.17
N THR A 59 -15.33 12.74 -5.03
CA THR A 59 -15.39 11.38 -4.45
C THR A 59 -14.51 10.38 -5.20
N LEU A 60 -14.53 10.41 -6.54
CA LEU A 60 -13.69 9.55 -7.35
C LEU A 60 -12.20 9.89 -7.12
N ARG A 61 -11.83 11.16 -7.06
CA ARG A 61 -10.46 11.59 -6.71
C ARG A 61 -10.03 11.09 -5.31
N LEU A 62 -10.94 11.00 -4.34
CA LEU A 62 -10.66 10.44 -3.01
C LEU A 62 -10.28 8.96 -3.06
N ILE A 63 -10.87 8.23 -3.99
CA ILE A 63 -10.68 6.79 -4.11
C ILE A 63 -9.40 6.46 -4.91
N GLY A 64 -8.96 7.38 -5.77
CA GLY A 64 -7.79 7.23 -6.63
C GLY A 64 -8.10 6.48 -7.92
N ASP A 65 -7.09 6.31 -8.79
CA ASP A 65 -7.27 5.74 -10.13
C ASP A 65 -7.99 4.37 -10.13
N GLY A 66 -8.81 4.09 -11.16
CA GLY A 66 -9.42 2.77 -11.36
C GLY A 66 -10.93 2.70 -11.07
N HIS A 67 -11.71 3.67 -11.55
CA HIS A 67 -13.16 3.76 -11.32
C HIS A 67 -14.04 2.81 -12.17
N ASP A 68 -13.46 1.87 -12.93
CA ASP A 68 -14.23 0.83 -13.62
C ASP A 68 -14.66 -0.27 -12.64
N THR A 69 -15.39 0.14 -11.61
CA THR A 69 -15.83 -0.72 -10.51
C THR A 69 -17.12 -1.45 -10.86
N ARG A 70 -17.35 -2.57 -10.19
CA ARG A 70 -18.60 -3.32 -10.27
C ARG A 70 -19.19 -3.50 -8.87
N PRO A 71 -20.29 -2.82 -8.51
CA PRO A 71 -21.09 -1.90 -9.35
C PRO A 71 -20.37 -0.57 -9.67
N PRO A 72 -20.82 0.17 -10.69
CA PRO A 72 -20.31 1.51 -10.96
C PRO A 72 -20.68 2.47 -9.83
N ILE A 73 -19.83 3.47 -9.57
CA ILE A 73 -20.09 4.57 -8.64
C ILE A 73 -20.67 5.72 -9.44
N THR A 74 -21.94 6.04 -9.22
CA THR A 74 -22.68 7.11 -9.89
C THR A 74 -23.05 8.26 -8.97
N HIS A 75 -23.02 8.02 -7.66
CA HIS A 75 -23.17 9.02 -6.61
C HIS A 75 -22.16 8.75 -5.48
N PRO A 76 -21.75 9.79 -4.70
CA PRO A 76 -20.86 9.61 -3.57
C PRO A 76 -21.32 8.50 -2.59
N SER A 77 -22.62 8.44 -2.30
CA SER A 77 -23.23 7.43 -1.44
C SER A 77 -23.12 5.98 -1.92
N ASP A 78 -22.85 5.74 -3.22
CA ASP A 78 -22.72 4.39 -3.77
C ASP A 78 -21.53 3.64 -3.17
N VAL A 79 -20.48 4.36 -2.75
CA VAL A 79 -19.29 3.81 -2.09
C VAL A 79 -19.69 3.06 -0.81
N LEU A 80 -20.55 3.65 0.01
CA LEU A 80 -21.03 3.05 1.26
C LEU A 80 -22.10 2.00 0.99
N THR A 81 -23.01 2.26 0.05
CA THR A 81 -24.09 1.34 -0.33
C THR A 81 -23.54 0.00 -0.84
N HIS A 82 -22.39 0.05 -1.52
CA HIS A 82 -21.74 -1.11 -2.12
C HIS A 82 -20.37 -1.43 -1.50
N TRP A 83 -20.14 -1.03 -0.25
CA TRP A 83 -18.85 -1.14 0.43
C TRP A 83 -18.21 -2.52 0.32
N GLU A 84 -18.96 -3.59 0.62
CA GLU A 84 -18.44 -4.97 0.58
C GLU A 84 -17.92 -5.39 -0.81
N ALA A 85 -18.51 -4.85 -1.88
CA ALA A 85 -18.06 -5.11 -3.24
C ALA A 85 -16.91 -4.18 -3.64
N LEU A 86 -17.01 -2.90 -3.29
CA LEU A 86 -16.11 -1.84 -3.75
C LEU A 86 -14.80 -1.79 -2.96
N ALA A 87 -14.83 -2.01 -1.64
CA ALA A 87 -13.64 -1.86 -0.80
C ALA A 87 -12.47 -2.75 -1.25
N PRO A 88 -12.66 -4.03 -1.62
CA PRO A 88 -11.57 -4.84 -2.16
C PRO A 88 -11.12 -4.42 -3.58
N GLN A 89 -12.00 -3.85 -4.40
CA GLN A 89 -11.65 -3.38 -5.75
C GLN A 89 -10.79 -2.12 -5.72
N LEU A 90 -11.01 -1.28 -4.72
CA LEU A 90 -10.40 0.03 -4.55
C LEU A 90 -9.28 0.02 -3.49
N ALA A 91 -8.95 -1.18 -2.97
CA ALA A 91 -8.01 -1.40 -1.88
C ALA A 91 -8.32 -0.58 -0.61
N LEU A 92 -9.60 -0.24 -0.39
CA LEU A 92 -10.07 0.44 0.83
C LEU A 92 -10.07 -0.48 2.05
N ASP A 93 -9.93 -1.79 1.86
CA ASP A 93 -9.67 -2.76 2.91
C ASP A 93 -8.17 -2.97 3.16
N GLY A 94 -7.29 -2.15 2.59
CA GLY A 94 -5.86 -2.21 2.83
C GLY A 94 -5.10 -3.19 1.92
N ALA A 95 -5.75 -3.79 0.91
CA ALA A 95 -5.10 -4.72 -0.01
C ALA A 95 -5.48 -4.45 -1.46
N SER A 96 -4.48 -4.19 -2.33
CA SER A 96 -4.69 -4.18 -3.78
C SER A 96 -4.53 -5.58 -4.35
N VAL A 97 -5.42 -5.95 -5.27
CA VAL A 97 -5.33 -7.18 -6.04
C VAL A 97 -5.72 -6.88 -7.48
N TYR A 98 -4.76 -6.99 -8.38
CA TYR A 98 -4.99 -6.86 -9.81
C TYR A 98 -5.86 -8.02 -10.33
N HIS A 99 -6.74 -7.74 -11.27
CA HIS A 99 -7.70 -8.74 -11.74
C HIS A 99 -7.08 -9.82 -12.64
N ASP A 100 -5.97 -9.52 -13.34
CA ASP A 100 -5.29 -10.46 -14.22
C ASP A 100 -4.31 -11.36 -13.45
N ALA A 101 -4.73 -12.60 -13.19
CA ALA A 101 -3.91 -13.59 -12.48
C ALA A 101 -2.63 -13.98 -13.23
N SER A 102 -2.63 -13.98 -14.57
CA SER A 102 -1.43 -14.31 -15.36
C SER A 102 -0.38 -13.23 -15.20
N TRP A 103 -0.79 -11.97 -15.35
CA TRP A 103 0.07 -10.82 -15.13
C TRP A 103 0.63 -10.80 -13.70
N ARG A 104 -0.21 -11.07 -12.69
CA ARG A 104 0.24 -11.16 -11.29
C ARG A 104 1.31 -12.23 -11.07
N ASN A 105 1.13 -13.41 -11.66
CA ASN A 105 2.12 -14.48 -11.55
C ASN A 105 3.46 -14.05 -12.17
N GLU A 106 3.43 -13.42 -13.34
CA GLU A 106 4.61 -12.92 -14.03
C GLU A 106 5.32 -11.83 -13.22
N MET A 107 4.59 -10.84 -12.71
CA MET A 107 5.16 -9.74 -11.92
C MET A 107 5.80 -10.24 -10.63
N ARG A 108 5.19 -11.21 -9.94
CA ARG A 108 5.78 -11.80 -8.73
C ARG A 108 7.06 -12.57 -9.02
N ASP A 109 7.13 -13.28 -10.15
CA ASP A 109 8.34 -13.98 -10.57
C ASP A 109 9.47 -12.97 -10.88
N ILE A 110 9.17 -11.92 -11.64
CA ILE A 110 10.12 -10.84 -11.95
C ILE A 110 10.64 -10.19 -10.66
N TYR A 111 9.74 -9.82 -9.75
CA TYR A 111 10.11 -9.21 -8.46
C TYR A 111 11.02 -10.13 -7.64
N THR A 112 10.61 -11.39 -7.46
CA THR A 112 11.35 -12.39 -6.68
C THR A 112 12.75 -12.62 -7.25
N ARG A 113 12.86 -12.80 -8.59
CA ARG A 113 14.16 -12.96 -9.27
C ARG A 113 15.02 -11.71 -9.16
N GLY A 114 14.42 -10.53 -9.30
CA GLY A 114 15.12 -9.25 -9.16
C GLY A 114 15.78 -9.07 -7.80
N VAL A 115 15.04 -9.35 -6.72
CA VAL A 115 15.55 -9.29 -5.34
C VAL A 115 16.72 -10.25 -5.14
N ILE A 116 16.58 -11.52 -5.55
CA ILE A 116 17.62 -12.52 -5.39
C ILE A 116 18.86 -12.21 -6.23
N ARG A 117 18.69 -11.74 -7.47
CA ARG A 117 19.82 -11.29 -8.31
C ARG A 117 20.57 -10.13 -7.65
N GLY A 118 19.87 -9.11 -7.17
CA GLY A 118 20.48 -7.95 -6.51
C GLY A 118 21.30 -8.34 -5.26
N LEU A 119 20.80 -9.28 -4.47
CA LEU A 119 21.54 -9.81 -3.32
C LEU A 119 22.78 -10.61 -3.72
N ASN A 120 22.68 -11.44 -4.76
CA ASN A 120 23.84 -12.17 -5.29
C ASN A 120 24.93 -11.22 -5.80
N GLU A 121 24.56 -10.12 -6.47
CA GLU A 121 25.52 -9.15 -6.99
C GLU A 121 26.25 -8.38 -5.88
N ARG A 122 25.53 -7.98 -4.82
CA ARG A 122 26.06 -7.14 -3.73
C ARG A 122 26.75 -7.92 -2.62
N CYS A 123 26.29 -9.13 -2.34
CA CYS A 123 26.67 -9.89 -1.15
C CYS A 123 27.27 -11.27 -1.51
N SER A 124 27.83 -11.40 -2.71
CA SER A 124 28.39 -12.64 -3.30
C SER A 124 29.41 -13.38 -2.42
N ASN A 125 30.04 -12.71 -1.46
CA ASN A 125 31.07 -13.29 -0.59
C ASN A 125 30.54 -13.78 0.78
N THR A 126 29.25 -13.58 1.09
CA THR A 126 28.73 -13.75 2.46
C THR A 126 27.82 -14.97 2.60
N VAL A 127 27.11 -15.36 1.53
CA VAL A 127 26.13 -16.46 1.53
C VAL A 127 26.25 -17.25 0.24
N THR A 128 26.19 -18.59 0.32
CA THR A 128 26.36 -19.50 -0.82
C THR A 128 25.18 -19.50 -1.79
N ALA A 129 23.97 -19.23 -1.30
CA ALA A 129 22.76 -19.06 -2.10
C ALA A 129 21.73 -18.26 -1.31
N TRP A 130 21.22 -17.17 -1.88
CA TRP A 130 20.10 -16.43 -1.31
C TRP A 130 18.78 -17.11 -1.68
N GLU A 131 17.88 -17.21 -0.71
CA GLU A 131 16.51 -17.69 -0.91
C GLU A 131 15.53 -16.59 -0.54
N PHE A 132 14.41 -16.50 -1.25
CA PHE A 132 13.38 -15.48 -0.99
C PHE A 132 12.61 -15.84 0.29
N PRO A 133 12.18 -14.86 1.12
CA PRO A 133 11.51 -15.17 2.38
C PRO A 133 10.18 -15.86 2.12
N SER A 134 10.00 -17.05 2.71
CA SER A 134 8.81 -17.87 2.49
C SER A 134 7.53 -17.24 3.06
N ASP A 135 7.65 -16.49 4.15
CA ASP A 135 6.53 -15.76 4.75
C ASP A 135 6.09 -14.57 3.88
N LEU A 136 7.02 -13.84 3.28
CA LEU A 136 6.70 -12.82 2.28
C LEU A 136 6.09 -13.44 1.01
N ALA A 137 6.60 -14.59 0.56
CA ALA A 137 6.07 -15.29 -0.60
C ALA A 137 4.59 -15.66 -0.42
N VAL A 138 4.18 -16.05 0.79
CA VAL A 138 2.76 -16.27 1.12
C VAL A 138 1.96 -14.99 0.94
N VAL A 139 2.38 -13.86 1.51
CA VAL A 139 1.66 -12.58 1.37
C VAL A 139 1.50 -12.18 -0.09
N LEU A 140 2.57 -12.26 -0.89
CA LEU A 140 2.54 -11.90 -2.31
C LEU A 140 1.59 -12.77 -3.15
N GLN A 141 1.28 -14.00 -2.74
CA GLN A 141 0.27 -14.81 -3.42
C GLN A 141 -1.14 -14.22 -3.29
N HIS A 142 -1.41 -13.52 -2.17
CA HIS A 142 -2.73 -13.04 -1.82
C HIS A 142 -2.96 -11.57 -2.15
N VAL A 143 -1.92 -10.74 -2.11
CA VAL A 143 -2.03 -9.29 -2.34
C VAL A 143 -0.87 -8.76 -3.18
N ASP A 144 -1.13 -7.66 -3.87
CA ASP A 144 -0.21 -7.03 -4.81
C ASP A 144 0.47 -5.79 -4.19
N SER A 145 -0.25 -5.11 -3.30
CA SER A 145 0.25 -4.07 -2.41
C SER A 145 -0.56 -4.06 -1.11
N LEU A 146 0.04 -3.48 -0.06
CA LEU A 146 -0.61 -3.25 1.21
C LEU A 146 -0.73 -1.75 1.47
N GLU A 147 -1.94 -1.34 1.78
CA GLU A 147 -2.34 0.05 1.89
C GLU A 147 -2.67 0.32 3.37
N GLY A 148 -2.03 1.35 3.93
CA GLY A 148 -2.16 1.70 5.34
C GLY A 148 -3.52 2.32 5.66
N PRO A 149 -3.78 2.61 6.95
CA PRO A 149 -4.97 3.35 7.35
C PRO A 149 -4.87 4.79 6.83
N GLY A 150 -5.84 5.22 6.03
CA GLY A 150 -5.79 6.55 5.45
C GLY A 150 -6.50 6.65 4.10
N TRP A 151 -7.34 7.68 4.00
CA TRP A 151 -7.93 8.18 2.77
C TRP A 151 -6.94 9.08 2.00
N TYR A 152 -7.28 9.49 0.77
CA TYR A 152 -6.36 10.15 -0.18
C TYR A 152 -5.45 11.27 0.35
N LYS A 153 -5.86 12.05 1.37
CA LYS A 153 -5.02 13.11 1.99
C LYS A 153 -3.74 12.54 2.61
N TYR A 154 -3.78 11.28 3.01
CA TYR A 154 -2.79 10.63 3.85
C TYR A 154 -2.24 9.35 3.22
N ARG A 155 -2.97 8.74 2.28
CA ARG A 155 -2.56 7.52 1.57
C ARG A 155 -1.28 7.70 0.74
N LYS A 156 -1.09 8.88 0.13
CA LYS A 156 0.15 9.22 -0.61
C LYS A 156 1.31 9.60 0.31
N ASP A 157 1.01 10.09 1.52
CA ASP A 157 1.99 10.64 2.46
C ASP A 157 2.43 9.62 3.53
N TYR A 158 1.66 8.56 3.78
CA TYR A 158 1.95 7.51 4.76
C TYR A 158 2.36 6.17 4.17
N GLU A 159 3.00 6.23 3.00
CA GLU A 159 3.82 5.17 2.41
C GLU A 159 3.11 3.82 2.33
N SER A 160 2.46 3.55 1.19
CA SER A 160 2.07 2.18 0.85
C SER A 160 3.28 1.25 1.01
N VAL A 161 3.07 0.09 1.66
CA VAL A 161 4.04 -1.03 1.60
C VAL A 161 3.87 -1.62 0.21
N ILE A 162 4.54 -0.96 -0.74
CA ILE A 162 4.46 -1.33 -2.13
C ILE A 162 5.45 -2.46 -2.38
N PHE A 163 4.93 -3.64 -2.68
CA PHE A 163 5.75 -4.74 -3.16
C PHE A 163 6.17 -4.46 -4.62
N PHE A 164 5.24 -4.58 -5.56
CA PHE A 164 5.54 -4.46 -6.99
C PHE A 164 4.70 -3.44 -7.77
N GLU A 165 3.58 -2.92 -7.25
CA GLU A 165 2.82 -1.85 -7.94
C GLU A 165 3.65 -0.58 -8.20
N GLY A 166 4.60 -0.30 -7.32
CA GLY A 166 5.52 0.83 -7.37
C GLY A 166 6.64 0.63 -8.38
N TRP A 167 6.77 -0.59 -8.91
CA TRP A 167 7.70 -0.93 -9.99
C TRP A 167 7.07 -0.76 -11.39
N VAL A 168 5.73 -0.72 -11.48
CA VAL A 168 4.99 -0.76 -12.75
C VAL A 168 4.54 0.63 -13.24
N ARG A 169 4.43 1.61 -12.34
CA ARG A 169 3.85 2.93 -12.68
C ARG A 169 4.69 3.78 -13.65
N ASP A 170 5.94 3.40 -13.95
CA ASP A 170 6.86 4.10 -14.87
C ASP A 170 7.14 3.31 -16.18
N GLY A 171 6.13 2.66 -16.76
CA GLY A 171 6.00 2.33 -18.19
C GLY A 171 7.25 1.87 -18.97
N GLY A 172 7.38 0.57 -19.23
CA GLY A 172 8.26 0.06 -20.29
C GLY A 172 8.38 -1.46 -20.28
N ALA A 173 8.42 -2.06 -21.48
CA ALA A 173 8.50 -3.50 -21.73
C ALA A 173 9.54 -4.24 -20.86
N GLY A 174 9.32 -5.55 -20.65
CA GLY A 174 9.99 -6.41 -19.65
C GLY A 174 11.51 -6.28 -19.45
N ASP A 175 12.30 -5.90 -20.45
CA ASP A 175 13.74 -5.67 -20.31
C ASP A 175 14.06 -4.35 -19.56
N LEU A 176 13.27 -3.29 -19.78
CA LEU A 176 13.30 -2.05 -18.98
C LEU A 176 12.78 -2.29 -17.56
N MET A 177 11.91 -3.28 -17.35
CA MET A 177 11.44 -3.64 -16.01
C MET A 177 12.53 -4.34 -15.19
N GLU A 178 13.30 -5.25 -15.80
CA GLU A 178 14.46 -5.88 -15.13
C GLU A 178 15.58 -4.87 -14.85
N GLU A 179 15.76 -3.88 -15.73
CA GLU A 179 16.76 -2.84 -15.58
C GLU A 179 16.31 -1.72 -14.63
N THR A 180 15.01 -1.41 -14.54
CA THR A 180 14.42 -0.53 -13.52
C THR A 180 14.40 -1.22 -12.16
N ALA A 181 14.08 -2.52 -12.13
CA ALA A 181 14.27 -3.40 -10.99
C ALA A 181 15.72 -3.38 -10.50
N LEU A 182 16.68 -3.54 -11.41
CA LEU A 182 18.11 -3.44 -11.12
C LEU A 182 18.54 -2.03 -10.75
N GLY A 183 17.99 -0.99 -11.37
CA GLY A 183 18.32 0.42 -11.15
C GLY A 183 17.85 0.89 -9.78
N ARG A 184 16.63 0.50 -9.40
CA ARG A 184 16.05 0.68 -8.07
C ARG A 184 16.68 -0.27 -7.05
N ALA A 185 17.03 -1.50 -7.42
CA ALA A 185 17.90 -2.37 -6.62
C ALA A 185 19.35 -1.87 -6.53
N ARG A 186 19.84 -1.00 -7.42
CA ARG A 186 21.15 -0.32 -7.40
C ARG A 186 21.12 0.93 -6.52
N THR A 187 20.00 1.64 -6.47
CA THR A 187 19.68 2.58 -5.40
C THR A 187 19.08 1.89 -4.18
N ALA A 188 19.09 0.56 -4.04
CA ALA A 188 18.73 -0.11 -2.78
C ALA A 188 19.79 0.05 -1.67
N GLY A 189 20.60 1.11 -1.72
CA GLY A 189 21.11 1.75 -0.50
C GLY A 189 20.09 2.73 0.10
N GLU A 190 19.25 3.31 -0.77
CA GLU A 190 18.15 4.27 -0.53
C GLU A 190 16.77 3.60 -0.62
N ILE A 191 16.61 2.43 -1.27
CA ILE A 191 15.44 1.53 -1.13
C ILE A 191 15.61 0.56 0.05
N ILE A 192 16.65 0.75 0.86
CA ILE A 192 16.67 0.25 2.25
C ILE A 192 15.67 1.02 3.12
N ASP A 193 15.11 2.13 2.59
CA ASP A 193 14.15 2.99 3.28
C ASP A 193 12.66 2.59 3.07
N ARG A 194 12.29 1.81 2.04
CA ARG A 194 10.87 1.52 1.71
C ARG A 194 10.54 0.07 1.35
N THR A 195 11.47 -0.86 1.52
CA THR A 195 11.20 -2.28 1.32
C THR A 195 12.20 -3.08 2.13
N VAL A 196 11.78 -3.62 3.30
CA VAL A 196 12.33 -4.84 3.94
C VAL A 196 13.83 -5.01 3.69
N GLY A 197 14.63 -4.09 4.23
CA GLY A 197 16.07 -4.01 4.01
C GLY A 197 16.90 -4.49 5.22
N LEU A 198 18.00 -5.18 4.98
CA LEU A 198 19.03 -5.44 5.99
C LEU A 198 19.86 -4.16 6.18
N GLY A 199 19.67 -3.46 7.29
CA GLY A 199 20.41 -2.22 7.58
C GLY A 199 21.90 -2.46 7.87
N GLU A 200 22.76 -1.58 7.36
CA GLU A 200 24.20 -1.46 7.70
C GLU A 200 24.47 -0.78 9.05
N ASP A 201 23.45 -0.61 9.90
CA ASP A 201 23.65 -0.17 11.28
C ASP A 201 24.25 -1.32 12.08
N ARG A 202 25.59 -1.41 12.03
CA ARG A 202 26.38 -2.16 12.99
C ARG A 202 26.06 -1.61 14.39
N PRO A 203 25.45 -2.38 15.31
CA PRO A 203 25.94 -2.27 16.66
C PRO A 203 27.42 -2.63 16.55
N ARG A 204 28.32 -1.85 17.14
CA ARG A 204 29.66 -2.33 17.50
C ARG A 204 29.52 -3.39 18.61
N GLY A 205 28.76 -4.44 18.33
CA GLY A 205 28.56 -5.63 19.13
C GLY A 205 29.54 -6.66 18.62
N THR A 206 30.48 -7.00 19.49
CA THR A 206 31.42 -8.11 19.34
C THR A 206 30.74 -9.35 18.79
N ALA A 207 31.39 -9.95 17.78
CA ALA A 207 31.13 -11.27 17.21
C ALA A 207 30.20 -12.17 18.04
N ARG A 208 28.98 -12.36 17.54
CA ARG A 208 28.22 -13.59 17.76
C ARG A 208 28.21 -14.38 16.45
N GLU A 209 29.38 -14.95 16.15
CA GLU A 209 29.49 -16.10 15.26
C GLU A 209 28.69 -17.25 15.88
N GLN A 210 27.38 -17.35 15.58
CA GLN A 210 26.56 -18.56 15.72
C GLN A 210 25.07 -18.39 15.37
N GLN A 211 24.59 -17.24 14.89
CA GLN A 211 23.26 -17.14 14.30
C GLN A 211 23.42 -17.06 12.78
N GLY A 212 22.87 -18.03 12.07
CA GLY A 212 22.80 -18.01 10.61
C GLY A 212 22.10 -16.75 10.11
N TRP A 213 22.28 -16.45 8.82
CA TRP A 213 21.57 -15.33 8.20
C TRP A 213 20.05 -15.54 8.26
N SER A 214 19.29 -14.44 8.40
CA SER A 214 17.83 -14.43 8.38
C SER A 214 17.28 -13.16 7.75
N TRP A 215 16.12 -13.26 7.12
CA TRP A 215 15.35 -12.13 6.62
C TRP A 215 14.73 -11.35 7.77
N ARG A 216 14.71 -10.02 7.61
CA ARG A 216 14.00 -9.09 8.49
C ARG A 216 13.29 -8.04 7.66
N TYR A 217 12.20 -7.53 8.19
CA TYR A 217 11.39 -6.49 7.57
C TYR A 217 11.72 -5.16 8.20
N VAL A 218 11.86 -4.13 7.39
CA VAL A 218 12.31 -2.82 7.85
C VAL A 218 11.43 -1.75 7.25
N ALA A 219 10.89 -0.93 8.15
CA ALA A 219 10.21 0.32 7.82
C ALA A 219 11.11 1.47 8.27
N CYS A 220 11.31 2.43 7.38
CA CYS A 220 12.34 3.43 7.53
C CYS A 220 11.68 4.80 7.40
N LEU A 221 11.64 5.52 8.51
CA LEU A 221 10.81 6.71 8.68
C LEU A 221 11.64 7.99 8.53
N GLY A 222 12.71 7.93 7.73
CA GLY A 222 13.70 8.99 7.59
C GLY A 222 14.24 9.45 8.96
N GLN A 223 14.02 10.73 9.30
CA GLN A 223 14.48 11.32 10.56
C GLN A 223 13.84 10.73 11.82
N PHE A 224 12.73 10.01 11.70
CA PHE A 224 12.02 9.40 12.82
C PHE A 224 12.54 8.00 13.18
N GLY A 225 13.55 7.51 12.43
CA GLY A 225 14.26 6.27 12.72
C GLY A 225 13.76 5.08 11.93
N THR A 226 14.18 3.89 12.37
CA THR A 226 13.97 2.64 11.66
C THR A 226 13.31 1.62 12.57
N HIS A 227 12.25 0.98 12.10
CA HIS A 227 11.60 -0.16 12.74
C HIS A 227 12.02 -1.45 12.05
N VAL A 228 12.43 -2.43 12.85
CA VAL A 228 12.84 -3.75 12.37
C VAL A 228 11.90 -4.80 12.94
N PHE A 229 11.35 -5.64 12.07
CA PHE A 229 10.44 -6.72 12.40
C PHE A 229 11.06 -8.07 12.00
N GLU A 230 10.88 -9.07 12.85
CA GLU A 230 11.48 -10.39 12.65
C GLU A 230 10.66 -11.27 11.69
N ASN A 231 9.43 -10.87 11.35
CA ASN A 231 8.55 -11.57 10.42
C ASN A 231 7.44 -10.66 9.85
N VAL A 232 6.76 -11.14 8.82
CA VAL A 232 5.69 -10.37 8.13
C VAL A 232 4.46 -10.11 9.02
N VAL A 233 4.20 -10.94 10.02
CA VAL A 233 3.04 -10.76 10.93
C VAL A 233 3.26 -9.56 11.83
N GLU A 234 4.47 -9.38 12.36
CA GLU A 234 4.85 -8.18 13.13
C GLU A 234 4.78 -6.92 12.28
N LEU A 235 5.19 -6.99 11.01
CA LEU A 235 5.06 -5.88 10.06
C LEU A 235 3.58 -5.50 9.85
N LEU A 236 2.71 -6.48 9.56
CA LEU A 236 1.28 -6.24 9.37
C LEU A 236 0.63 -5.65 10.63
N GLU A 237 0.98 -6.16 11.80
CA GLU A 237 0.43 -5.68 13.08
C GLU A 237 0.81 -4.23 13.35
N TRP A 238 2.05 -3.84 13.06
CA TRP A 238 2.48 -2.45 13.19
C TRP A 238 1.83 -1.55 12.13
N TYR A 239 1.88 -1.99 10.86
CA TYR A 239 1.50 -1.17 9.71
C TYR A 239 0.02 -0.80 9.68
N LYS A 240 -0.87 -1.68 10.20
CA LYS A 240 -2.32 -1.42 10.18
C LYS A 240 -2.77 -0.17 10.95
N SER A 241 -1.92 0.35 11.83
CA SER A 241 -2.18 1.54 12.67
C SER A 241 -1.15 2.65 12.45
N TYR A 242 -0.18 2.42 11.57
CA TYR A 242 0.84 3.39 11.26
C TYR A 242 0.23 4.53 10.43
N GLY A 243 0.39 5.77 10.88
CA GLY A 243 -0.19 6.94 10.21
C GLY A 243 -1.72 7.00 10.26
N GLU A 244 -2.36 6.21 11.15
CA GLU A 244 -3.81 6.18 11.26
C GLU A 244 -4.37 7.58 11.59
N PRO A 245 -5.20 8.17 10.71
CA PRO A 245 -5.78 9.48 10.96
C PRO A 245 -6.78 9.39 12.10
N ARG A 246 -6.91 10.48 12.85
CA ARG A 246 -7.91 10.58 13.91
C ARG A 246 -9.26 10.93 13.30
N GLU A 247 -10.34 10.68 14.04
CA GLU A 247 -11.70 11.04 13.58
C GLU A 247 -11.85 12.54 13.30
N GLU A 248 -11.10 13.39 14.02
CA GLU A 248 -11.02 14.83 13.77
C GLU A 248 -10.41 15.21 12.41
N ASP A 249 -9.65 14.29 11.79
CA ASP A 249 -8.97 14.50 10.52
C ASP A 249 -9.81 14.05 9.31
N TRP A 250 -11.02 13.51 9.51
CA TRP A 250 -11.87 13.01 8.44
C TRP A 250 -12.71 14.08 7.74
N GLY A 251 -12.74 15.31 8.27
CA GLY A 251 -13.55 16.38 7.71
C GLY A 251 -13.15 16.77 6.29
N VAL A 252 -14.17 17.04 5.47
CA VAL A 252 -14.03 17.69 4.16
C VAL A 252 -14.80 19.02 4.21
N SER A 253 -14.17 20.09 3.73
CA SER A 253 -14.84 21.38 3.55
C SER A 253 -15.49 21.49 2.18
N ALA A 254 -16.55 22.31 2.06
CA ALA A 254 -17.16 22.59 0.77
C ALA A 254 -16.17 23.23 -0.22
N GLU A 255 -15.24 24.06 0.28
CA GLU A 255 -14.15 24.60 -0.54
C GLU A 255 -13.32 23.48 -1.18
N GLU A 256 -12.99 22.41 -0.45
CA GLU A 256 -12.26 21.27 -1.02
C GLU A 256 -13.08 20.50 -2.06
N VAL A 257 -14.38 20.36 -1.85
CA VAL A 257 -15.28 19.67 -2.79
C VAL A 257 -15.37 20.44 -4.11
N PHE A 258 -15.44 21.77 -4.06
CA PHE A 258 -15.74 22.64 -5.21
C PHE A 258 -14.56 23.47 -5.70
N GLN A 259 -13.33 23.21 -5.25
CA GLN A 259 -12.16 23.96 -5.68
C GLN A 259 -12.00 23.92 -7.21
N ALA A 260 -12.31 25.08 -7.81
CA ALA A 260 -12.34 25.40 -9.25
C ALA A 260 -10.95 25.52 -9.90
#